data_AF-A0A3L7N9M3-F1
#
_entry.id   AF-A0A3L7N9M3-F1
#
_cell.length_a   1.000
_cell.length_b   1.000
_cell.length_c   1.000
_cell.angle_alpha   90.00
_cell.angle_beta   90.00
_cell.angle_gamma   90.00
#
_symmetry.space_group_name_H-M   'P 1'
#
loop_
_entity.id
_entity.type
_entity.pdbx_description
1 polymer ?
#
loop_
_entity_poly.entity_id
_entity_poly.type
_entity_poly.pdbx_seq_one_letter_code
_entity_poly.pdbx_strand_id
1 'polypeptide(L)'
;MRWGPCFRCIRTLIETVLPYVPVSQTRSMIETASQLNLETPARDAAALLGCGDQVLSQDTVPLCLWLAQRHLQNYEEALWMTASVFGDIDTNCAIVGSVVSCAVGSKGIPEDWLLSREPLNG
;
A
#
# COMPACT_ATOMS: atom_id res chain seq x y z
N MET A 1 -18.58 3.85 39.39
CA MET A 1 -17.43 3.96 38.47
C MET A 1 -17.96 3.84 37.05
N ARG A 2 -17.90 4.92 36.26
CA ARG A 2 -18.38 4.96 34.87
C ARG A 2 -17.24 4.53 33.95
N TRP A 3 -17.42 3.46 33.20
CA TRP A 3 -16.58 3.18 32.04
C TRP A 3 -17.04 4.12 30.91
N GLY A 4 -16.15 5.01 30.47
CA GLY A 4 -16.37 5.84 29.28
C GLY A 4 -16.39 4.96 28.01
N PRO A 5 -16.84 5.51 26.88
CA PRO A 5 -16.82 4.78 25.61
C PRO A 5 -15.38 4.36 25.28
N CYS A 6 -15.16 3.05 25.15
CA CYS A 6 -13.94 2.50 24.59
C CYS A 6 -13.91 2.88 23.11
N PHE A 7 -13.26 4.01 22.80
CA PHE A 7 -12.86 4.30 21.42
C PHE A 7 -11.84 3.25 21.04
N ARG A 8 -12.30 2.21 20.33
CA ARG A 8 -11.43 1.26 19.68
C ARG A 8 -10.58 2.09 18.73
N CYS A 9 -9.29 2.30 19.06
CA CYS A 9 -8.37 2.94 18.13
C CYS A 9 -8.37 2.07 16.88
N ILE A 10 -8.98 2.56 15.79
CA ILE A 10 -8.99 1.84 14.52
C ILE A 10 -7.53 1.80 14.09
N ARG A 11 -6.93 0.60 14.12
CA ARG A 11 -5.57 0.41 13.63
C ARG A 11 -5.55 0.72 12.14
N THR A 12 -4.49 1.39 11.72
CA THR A 12 -4.23 1.57 10.31
C THR A 12 -3.83 0.24 9.65
N LEU A 13 -3.80 0.19 8.32
CA LEU A 13 -3.31 -0.98 7.58
C LEU A 13 -1.88 -1.31 7.99
N ILE A 14 -1.00 -0.31 8.01
CA ILE A 14 0.42 -0.48 8.32
C ILE A 14 0.60 -0.97 9.77
N GLU A 15 -0.13 -0.39 10.73
CA GLU A 15 -0.11 -0.83 12.14
C GLU A 15 -0.58 -2.27 12.33
N THR A 16 -1.44 -2.76 11.44
CA THR A 16 -1.92 -4.15 11.47
C THR A 16 -0.86 -5.13 10.97
N VAL A 17 0.01 -4.70 10.04
CA VAL A 17 1.08 -5.54 9.47
C VAL A 17 2.28 -5.64 10.40
N LEU A 18 2.67 -4.54 11.06
CA LEU A 18 3.90 -4.43 11.86
C LEU A 18 4.16 -5.58 12.86
N PRO A 19 3.18 -6.10 13.62
CA PRO A 19 3.40 -7.20 14.56
C PRO A 19 3.89 -8.50 13.91
N TYR A 20 3.64 -8.68 12.61
CA TYR A 20 3.99 -9.89 11.86
C TYR A 20 5.33 -9.79 11.13
N VAL A 21 5.99 -8.63 11.16
CA VAL A 21 7.28 -8.42 10.49
C VAL A 21 8.42 -8.58 11.50
N PRO A 22 9.36 -9.54 11.32
CA PRO A 22 10.52 -9.68 12.20
C PRO A 22 11.40 -8.43 12.23
N VAL A 23 12.17 -8.26 13.31
CA VAL A 23 13.15 -7.16 13.42
C VAL A 23 14.12 -7.22 12.25
N SER A 24 14.10 -6.19 11.42
CA SER A 24 14.80 -6.12 10.13
C SER A 24 14.77 -4.69 9.59
N GLN A 25 15.57 -4.39 8.57
CA GLN A 25 15.51 -3.11 7.86
C GLN A 25 14.12 -2.86 7.27
N THR A 26 13.47 -3.91 6.74
CA THR A 26 12.11 -3.86 6.22
C THR A 26 11.13 -3.39 7.29
N ARG A 27 11.21 -3.95 8.51
CA ARG A 27 10.38 -3.51 9.63
C ARG A 27 10.60 -2.03 9.96
N SER A 28 11.85 -1.58 10.05
CA SER A 28 12.17 -0.18 10.36
C SER A 28 11.62 0.79 9.30
N MET A 29 11.65 0.41 8.02
CA MET A 29 11.07 1.23 6.96
C MET A 29 9.54 1.21 6.97
N ILE A 30 8.91 0.09 7.32
CA ILE A 30 7.45 0.03 7.54
C ILE A 30 7.04 0.89 8.75
N GLU A 31 7.84 0.92 9.82
CA GLU A 31 7.62 1.83 10.96
C GLU A 31 7.72 3.29 10.51
N THR A 32 8.68 3.63 9.65
CA THR A 32 8.79 4.97 9.03
C THR A 32 7.54 5.30 8.20
N ALA A 33 7.08 4.37 7.36
CA ALA A 33 5.85 4.52 6.58
C ALA A 33 4.61 4.76 7.46
N SER A 34 4.54 4.10 8.63
CA SER A 34 3.41 4.25 9.57
C SER A 34 3.29 5.66 10.17
N GLN A 35 4.40 6.40 10.20
CA GLN A 35 4.49 7.75 10.75
C GLN A 35 4.34 8.84 9.67
N LEU A 36 4.41 8.47 8.39
CA LEU A 36 4.36 9.40 7.28
C LEU A 36 2.92 9.84 7.01
N ASN A 37 2.69 11.15 6.96
CA ASN A 37 1.37 11.72 6.66
C ASN A 37 0.89 11.26 5.27
N LEU A 38 -0.34 10.74 5.18
CA LEU A 38 -0.93 10.28 3.91
C LEU A 38 -1.12 11.40 2.87
N GLU A 39 -1.14 12.67 3.29
CA GLU A 39 -1.18 13.83 2.39
C GLU A 39 0.20 14.19 1.79
N THR A 40 1.28 13.51 2.21
CA THR A 40 2.62 13.71 1.63
C THR A 40 2.56 13.47 0.11
N PRO A 41 3.22 14.29 -0.73
CA PRO A 41 3.32 14.01 -2.16
C PRO A 41 3.94 12.62 -2.40
N ALA A 42 3.37 11.83 -3.32
CA ALA A 42 3.81 10.44 -3.51
C ALA A 42 5.29 10.32 -3.92
N ARG A 43 5.83 11.30 -4.65
CA ARG A 43 7.27 11.35 -4.98
C ARG A 43 8.15 11.55 -3.75
N ASP A 44 7.71 12.37 -2.79
CA ASP A 44 8.46 12.61 -1.55
C ASP A 44 8.38 11.38 -0.65
N ALA A 45 7.21 10.72 -0.61
CA ALA A 45 7.06 9.42 0.06
C ALA A 45 7.98 8.36 -0.56
N ALA A 46 8.06 8.28 -1.89
CA ALA A 46 8.95 7.35 -2.59
C ALA A 46 10.44 7.65 -2.33
N ALA A 47 10.83 8.93 -2.32
CA ALA A 47 12.19 9.34 -2.00
C ALA A 47 12.61 8.93 -0.58
N LEU A 48 11.65 8.89 0.36
CA LEU A 48 11.89 8.46 1.75
C LEU A 48 11.82 6.94 1.92
N LEU A 49 10.84 6.28 1.30
CA LEU A 49 10.47 4.90 1.58
C LEU A 49 11.04 3.88 0.58
N GLY A 50 11.62 4.36 -0.52
CA GLY A 50 12.02 3.53 -1.66
C GLY A 50 10.86 3.27 -2.62
N CYS A 51 11.19 3.01 -3.89
CA CYS A 51 10.21 2.62 -4.92
C CYS A 51 10.64 1.36 -5.68
N GLY A 52 11.51 0.54 -5.10
CA GLY A 52 11.92 -0.75 -5.62
C GLY A 52 13.11 -0.72 -6.60
N ASP A 53 13.78 0.43 -6.77
CA ASP A 53 14.99 0.53 -7.61
C ASP A 53 16.10 -0.44 -7.20
N GLN A 54 16.12 -0.86 -5.92
CA GLN A 54 17.11 -1.82 -5.42
C GLN A 54 16.64 -3.28 -5.48
N VAL A 55 15.37 -3.54 -5.86
CA VAL A 55 14.76 -4.88 -5.86
C VAL A 55 14.87 -5.55 -4.48
N LEU A 56 14.62 -4.77 -3.42
CA LEU A 56 14.74 -5.19 -2.03
C LEU A 56 13.47 -4.87 -1.25
N SER A 57 13.06 -5.77 -0.35
CA SER A 57 11.81 -5.59 0.41
C SER A 57 11.74 -4.27 1.19
N GLN A 58 12.85 -3.82 1.77
CA GLN A 58 12.95 -2.55 2.51
C GLN A 58 12.90 -1.30 1.62
N ASP A 59 13.04 -1.47 0.30
CA ASP A 59 12.99 -0.41 -0.72
C ASP A 59 11.68 -0.47 -1.54
N THR A 60 10.87 -1.52 -1.37
CA THR A 60 9.62 -1.74 -2.13
C THR A 60 8.39 -1.71 -1.23
N VAL A 61 8.37 -2.55 -0.20
CA VAL A 61 7.18 -2.82 0.63
C VAL A 61 6.69 -1.61 1.43
N PRO A 62 7.56 -0.77 2.03
CA PRO A 62 7.11 0.37 2.84
C PRO A 62 6.25 1.35 2.04
N LEU A 63 6.68 1.74 0.84
CA LEU A 63 5.90 2.62 -0.03
C LEU A 63 4.60 1.95 -0.49
N CYS A 64 4.64 0.67 -0.83
CA CYS A 64 3.43 -0.07 -1.24
C CYS A 64 2.36 -0.08 -0.13
N LEU A 65 2.74 -0.34 1.12
CA LEU A 65 1.80 -0.31 2.24
C LEU A 65 1.24 1.10 2.48
N TRP A 66 2.07 2.14 2.31
CA TRP A 66 1.65 3.53 2.45
C TRP A 66 0.67 3.97 1.34
N LEU A 67 0.96 3.65 0.08
CA LEU A 67 0.09 3.94 -1.06
C LEU A 67 -1.23 3.15 -0.97
N ALA A 68 -1.17 1.88 -0.60
CA ALA A 68 -2.36 1.06 -0.40
C ALA A 68 -3.23 1.62 0.74
N GLN A 69 -2.64 2.07 1.85
CA GLN A 69 -3.37 2.70 2.94
C GLN A 69 -4.01 4.03 2.50
N ARG A 70 -3.26 4.87 1.78
CA ARG A 70 -3.73 6.17 1.27
C ARG A 70 -4.96 6.03 0.37
N HIS A 71 -4.97 5.01 -0.48
CA HIS A 71 -5.99 4.80 -1.51
C HIS A 71 -6.82 3.53 -1.30
N LEU A 72 -6.97 3.07 -0.06
CA LEU A 72 -7.56 1.75 0.27
C LEU A 72 -8.97 1.54 -0.27
N GLN A 73 -9.70 2.62 -0.56
CA GLN A 73 -11.08 2.60 -1.06
C GLN A 73 -11.20 2.94 -2.55
N ASN A 74 -10.09 3.12 -3.27
CA ASN A 74 -10.10 3.47 -4.69
C ASN A 74 -8.96 2.76 -5.42
N TYR A 75 -9.28 1.67 -6.11
CA TYR A 75 -8.32 0.84 -6.83
C TYR A 75 -7.62 1.58 -7.97
N GLU A 76 -8.38 2.35 -8.75
CA GLU A 76 -7.85 3.07 -9.91
C GLU A 76 -6.84 4.14 -9.47
N GLU A 77 -7.22 4.97 -8.49
CA GLU A 77 -6.33 5.98 -7.94
C GLU A 77 -5.09 5.35 -7.30
N ALA A 78 -5.26 4.22 -6.58
CA ALA A 78 -4.13 3.49 -6.00
C ALA A 78 -3.11 3.07 -7.05
N LEU A 79 -3.55 2.49 -8.18
CA LEU A 79 -2.63 2.07 -9.23
C LEU A 79 -2.00 3.26 -9.98
N TRP A 80 -2.78 4.29 -10.33
CA TRP A 80 -2.21 5.47 -11.00
C TRP A 80 -1.18 6.18 -10.14
N MET A 81 -1.47 6.37 -8.85
CA MET A 81 -0.52 6.98 -7.92
C MET A 81 0.74 6.13 -7.75
N THR A 82 0.59 4.80 -7.69
CA THR A 82 1.72 3.87 -7.62
C THR A 82 2.58 3.92 -8.89
N ALA A 83 1.98 3.91 -10.08
CA ALA A 83 2.74 4.02 -11.32
C ALA A 83 3.44 5.39 -11.46
N SER A 84 2.85 6.46 -10.92
CA SER A 84 3.37 7.82 -11.04
C SER A 84 4.71 8.07 -10.34
N VAL A 85 5.08 7.23 -9.37
CA VAL A 85 6.34 7.34 -8.62
C VAL A 85 7.52 6.66 -9.31
N PHE A 86 7.30 5.93 -10.41
CA PHE A 86 8.30 5.11 -11.10
C PHE A 86 8.93 4.03 -10.20
N GLY A 87 10.17 3.62 -10.52
CA GLY A 87 10.84 2.48 -9.89
C GLY A 87 10.43 1.14 -10.50
N ASP A 88 10.28 0.13 -9.64
CA ASP A 88 9.78 -1.21 -9.99
C ASP A 88 8.24 -1.17 -10.10
N ILE A 89 7.76 -0.53 -11.18
CA ILE A 89 6.34 -0.16 -11.36
C ILE A 89 5.43 -1.39 -11.30
N ASP A 90 5.81 -2.49 -11.96
CA ASP A 90 5.01 -3.70 -12.03
C ASP A 90 4.93 -4.39 -10.66
N THR A 91 6.05 -4.54 -9.95
CA THR A 91 6.05 -5.12 -8.59
C THR A 91 5.26 -4.26 -7.62
N ASN A 92 5.45 -2.94 -7.65
CA ASN A 92 4.74 -2.02 -6.77
C ASN A 92 3.22 -2.05 -7.04
N CYS A 93 2.81 -1.96 -8.31
CA CYS A 93 1.39 -2.04 -8.68
C CYS A 93 0.78 -3.39 -8.32
N ALA A 94 1.53 -4.49 -8.46
CA ALA A 94 1.05 -5.82 -8.09
C ALA A 94 0.77 -5.91 -6.57
N ILE A 95 1.66 -5.38 -5.72
CA ILE A 95 1.48 -5.38 -4.26
C ILE A 95 0.31 -4.47 -3.87
N VAL A 96 0.32 -3.21 -4.33
CA VAL A 96 -0.72 -2.22 -3.98
C VAL A 96 -2.08 -2.69 -4.48
N GLY A 97 -2.18 -3.09 -5.74
CA GLY A 97 -3.41 -3.59 -6.34
C GLY A 97 -3.97 -4.81 -5.61
N SER A 98 -3.11 -5.75 -5.19
CA SER A 98 -3.54 -6.91 -4.41
C SER A 98 -4.21 -6.49 -3.10
N VAL A 99 -3.57 -5.62 -2.33
CA VAL A 99 -4.13 -5.14 -1.05
C VAL A 99 -5.44 -4.38 -1.26
N VAL A 100 -5.47 -3.43 -2.18
CA VAL A 100 -6.64 -2.58 -2.40
C VAL A 100 -7.81 -3.38 -2.97
N SER A 101 -7.55 -4.35 -3.86
CA SER A 101 -8.61 -5.24 -4.39
C SER A 101 -9.31 -6.05 -3.30
N CYS A 102 -8.60 -6.46 -2.24
CA CYS A 102 -9.21 -7.12 -1.10
C CYS A 102 -10.13 -6.19 -0.31
N ALA A 103 -9.84 -4.88 -0.27
CA ALA A 103 -10.64 -3.90 0.43
C ALA A 103 -11.90 -3.49 -0.35
N VAL A 104 -11.77 -3.26 -1.66
CA VAL A 104 -12.89 -2.80 -2.51
C VAL A 104 -13.69 -3.95 -3.13
N GLY A 105 -13.16 -5.17 -3.12
CA GLY A 105 -13.73 -6.34 -3.79
C GLY A 105 -13.60 -6.29 -5.31
N SER A 106 -13.98 -7.38 -5.98
CA SER A 106 -13.85 -7.48 -7.45
C SER A 106 -14.65 -6.42 -8.22
N LYS A 107 -15.77 -5.97 -7.66
CA LYS A 107 -16.61 -4.90 -8.24
C LYS A 107 -15.99 -3.50 -8.13
N GLY A 108 -14.98 -3.33 -7.28
CA GLY A 108 -14.24 -2.07 -7.14
C GLY A 108 -13.08 -1.92 -8.13
N ILE A 109 -12.83 -2.94 -8.95
CA ILE A 109 -11.83 -2.88 -10.04
C ILE A 109 -12.53 -2.39 -11.31
N PRO A 110 -11.99 -1.41 -12.04
CA PRO A 110 -12.57 -0.95 -13.30
C PRO A 110 -12.76 -2.10 -14.31
N GLU A 111 -13.96 -2.24 -14.85
CA GLU A 111 -14.32 -3.32 -15.78
C GLU A 111 -13.44 -3.29 -17.04
N ASP A 112 -13.21 -2.10 -17.60
CA ASP A 112 -12.36 -1.92 -18.78
C ASP A 112 -10.92 -2.40 -18.54
N TRP A 113 -10.40 -2.28 -17.31
CA TRP A 113 -9.06 -2.78 -16.97
C TRP A 113 -9.05 -4.31 -16.90
N LEU A 114 -10.12 -4.91 -16.36
CA LEU A 114 -10.28 -6.37 -16.35
C LEU A 114 -10.46 -6.96 -17.75
N LEU A 115 -10.97 -6.19 -18.71
CA LEU A 115 -11.09 -6.57 -20.12
C LEU A 115 -9.80 -6.34 -20.91
N SER A 116 -8.93 -5.43 -20.43
CA SER A 116 -7.67 -5.07 -21.09
C SER A 116 -6.48 -5.98 -20.74
N ARG A 117 -6.63 -6.86 -19.75
CA ARG A 117 -5.59 -7.85 -19.39
C ARG A 117 -5.58 -9.01 -20.37
N GLU A 118 -4.42 -9.66 -20.50
CA GLU A 118 -4.33 -10.95 -21.19
C GLU A 118 -5.28 -11.95 -20.53
N PRO A 119 -6.05 -12.73 -21.31
CA PRO A 119 -6.91 -13.77 -20.75
C PRO A 119 -6.06 -14.77 -19.96
N LEU A 120 -6.48 -15.07 -18.73
CA LEU A 120 -5.94 -16.18 -17.99
C LEU A 120 -6.57 -17.45 -18.57
N ASN A 121 -5.83 -18.11 -19.46
CA ASN A 121 -6.22 -19.41 -19.98
C ASN A 121 -6.22 -20.39 -18.80
N GLY A 122 -7.41 -20.73 -18.29
CA GLY A 122 -7.61 -21.79 -17.30
C GLY A 122 -7.49 -23.17 -17.93
#